data_AF-A0A1A3D695-F1
#
_entry.id   AF-A0A1A3D695-F1
#
_cell.length_a   1.000
_cell.length_b   1.000
_cell.length_c   1.000
_cell.angle_alpha   90.00
_cell.angle_beta   90.00
_cell.angle_gamma   90.00
#
_symmetry.space_group_name_H-M   'P 1'
#
loop_
_entity.id
_entity.type
_entity.pdbx_description
1 polymer ?
#
loop_
_entity_poly.entity_id
_entity_poly.type
_entity_poly.pdbx_seq_one_letter_code
_entity_poly.pdbx_strand_id
1 'polypeptide(L)'
;MVAIAVITAGCSNSNTQSAPASSEASASSSPTAASSQPTTAPTSSAPAAPLDQSTCLDISFAKDNLMVASKPETARKYADTLEKYAPPDPVKAAIEHFVTTLGAQPTDPDLNSNRDLITGWIKQICPNVNP
;
A
#
# COMPACT_ATOMS: atom_id res chain seq x y z
N MET A 1 23.55 44.60 -6.16
CA MET A 1 24.34 43.76 -5.25
C MET A 1 23.54 43.56 -3.97
N VAL A 2 23.09 42.34 -3.67
CA VAL A 2 22.59 41.90 -2.35
C VAL A 2 23.04 40.43 -2.19
N ALA A 3 23.37 40.02 -0.97
CA ALA A 3 24.24 38.88 -0.70
C ALA A 3 23.53 37.51 -0.64
N ILE A 4 24.34 36.46 -0.82
CA ILE A 4 23.97 35.04 -0.73
C ILE A 4 24.14 34.57 0.72
N ALA A 5 23.25 33.71 1.21
CA ALA A 5 23.50 32.87 2.38
C ALA A 5 23.06 31.43 2.05
N VAL A 6 24.01 30.49 2.05
CA VAL A 6 23.78 29.05 1.92
C VAL A 6 23.84 28.44 3.31
N ILE A 7 22.88 27.57 3.67
CA ILE A 7 22.96 26.74 4.88
C ILE A 7 22.95 25.28 4.46
N THR A 8 24.13 24.64 4.56
CA THR A 8 24.31 23.20 4.37
C THR A 8 24.39 22.48 5.71
N ALA A 9 23.44 21.60 5.97
CA ALA A 9 23.57 20.46 6.87
C ALA A 9 22.63 19.36 6.33
N GLY A 10 22.99 18.08 6.27
CA GLY A 10 24.14 17.40 6.88
C GLY A 10 23.63 16.12 7.54
N CYS A 11 23.54 15.04 6.78
CA CYS A 11 22.97 13.77 7.25
C CYS A 11 23.85 13.10 8.33
N SER A 12 23.25 12.44 9.32
CA SER A 12 23.81 11.22 9.92
C SER A 12 22.76 10.41 10.68
N ASN A 13 22.83 9.10 10.47
CA ASN A 13 21.99 8.07 11.08
C ASN A 13 22.84 7.31 12.12
N SER A 14 22.45 7.28 13.39
CA SER A 14 23.02 6.29 14.32
C SER A 14 22.11 6.01 15.53
N ASN A 15 22.20 4.78 16.01
CA ASN A 15 21.30 4.17 16.99
C ASN A 15 22.03 3.97 18.33
N THR A 16 21.58 4.63 19.41
CA THR A 16 22.02 4.31 20.78
C THR A 16 20.95 4.60 21.83
N GLN A 17 20.85 3.66 22.77
CA GLN A 17 19.88 3.58 23.85
C GLN A 17 20.48 4.11 25.16
N SER A 18 19.74 4.94 25.93
CA SER A 18 19.61 4.88 27.41
C SER A 18 18.91 6.13 27.98
N ALA A 19 18.03 5.92 28.99
CA ALA A 19 17.50 6.97 29.87
C ALA A 19 18.42 7.17 31.09
N PRO A 20 18.22 8.20 31.95
CA PRO A 20 17.25 8.04 33.07
C PRO A 20 16.52 9.32 33.56
N ALA A 21 15.41 9.10 34.31
CA ALA A 21 14.86 9.80 35.51
C ALA A 21 15.09 11.34 35.69
N SER A 22 14.14 12.20 36.10
CA SER A 22 13.02 12.07 37.08
C SER A 22 12.08 13.32 37.06
N SER A 23 11.01 13.50 37.85
CA SER A 23 9.94 12.63 38.43
C SER A 23 8.97 13.44 39.36
N GLU A 24 7.79 13.87 38.89
CA GLU A 24 6.64 14.31 39.74
C GLU A 24 5.35 13.69 39.16
N ALA A 25 4.61 12.80 39.85
CA ALA A 25 3.82 12.96 41.08
C ALA A 25 2.51 13.77 40.85
N SER A 26 1.29 13.33 41.18
CA SER A 26 0.78 12.08 41.79
C SER A 26 -0.75 11.97 41.61
N ALA A 27 -1.33 10.76 41.52
CA ALA A 27 -2.66 10.43 42.07
C ALA A 27 -2.97 8.90 42.05
N SER A 28 -3.51 8.38 43.14
CA SER A 28 -3.96 6.99 43.39
C SER A 28 -5.43 6.81 42.91
N SER A 29 -6.05 5.64 42.65
CA SER A 29 -5.96 4.34 43.33
C SER A 29 -6.59 3.15 42.57
N SER A 30 -5.91 1.99 42.54
CA SER A 30 -6.37 0.60 42.88
C SER A 30 -7.59 -0.05 42.12
N PRO A 31 -7.89 -1.38 42.26
CA PRO A 31 -7.66 -2.31 41.13
C PRO A 31 -8.77 -3.34 40.83
N THR A 32 -8.93 -3.80 39.57
CA THR A 32 -9.74 -5.01 39.27
C THR A 32 -9.28 -5.82 38.06
N ALA A 33 -9.25 -7.15 38.25
CA ALA A 33 -9.32 -8.26 37.29
C ALA A 33 -8.34 -8.32 36.09
N ALA A 34 -7.58 -9.41 36.06
CA ALA A 34 -6.98 -9.94 34.84
C ALA A 34 -8.06 -10.36 33.83
N SER A 35 -7.79 -10.12 32.54
CA SER A 35 -8.45 -10.84 31.45
C SER A 35 -7.40 -11.23 30.43
N SER A 36 -7.14 -12.52 30.31
CA SER A 36 -6.17 -13.09 29.38
C SER A 36 -6.68 -12.91 27.95
N GLN A 37 -6.23 -11.86 27.27
CA GLN A 37 -6.44 -11.76 25.82
C GLN A 37 -5.56 -12.82 25.14
N PRO A 38 -6.12 -13.75 24.35
CA PRO A 38 -5.30 -14.65 23.57
C PRO A 38 -4.55 -13.83 22.52
N THR A 39 -3.22 -13.90 22.57
CA THR A 39 -2.38 -13.51 21.45
C THR A 39 -2.75 -14.36 20.24
N THR A 40 -3.58 -13.80 19.35
CA THR A 40 -3.69 -14.33 17.98
C THR A 40 -2.31 -14.18 17.34
N ALA A 41 -1.59 -15.30 17.26
CA ALA A 41 -0.35 -15.37 16.50
C ALA A 41 -0.59 -14.82 15.09
N PRO A 42 0.38 -14.13 14.47
CA PRO A 42 0.26 -13.81 13.06
C PRO A 42 0.10 -15.12 12.30
N THR A 43 -1.03 -15.29 11.63
CA THR A 43 -1.22 -16.41 10.72
C THR A 43 -0.13 -16.29 9.66
N SER A 44 0.90 -17.12 9.79
CA SER A 44 1.96 -17.25 8.81
C SER A 44 1.35 -17.91 7.58
N SER A 45 0.64 -17.11 6.78
CA SER A 45 0.06 -17.53 5.52
C SER A 45 1.18 -18.13 4.68
N ALA A 46 1.15 -19.45 4.54
CA ALA A 46 1.90 -20.12 3.48
C ALA A 46 1.58 -19.38 2.17
N PRO A 47 2.57 -19.18 1.28
CA PRO A 47 2.32 -18.48 0.02
C PRO A 47 1.13 -19.12 -0.65
N ALA A 48 0.08 -18.33 -0.89
CA ALA A 48 -1.12 -18.80 -1.56
C ALA A 48 -0.69 -19.43 -2.89
N ALA A 49 -1.28 -20.58 -3.22
CA ALA A 49 -1.03 -21.20 -4.52
C ALA A 49 -1.32 -20.15 -5.62
N PRO A 50 -0.50 -20.07 -6.69
CA PRO A 50 -0.75 -19.14 -7.79
C PRO A 50 -2.18 -19.29 -8.29
N LEU A 51 -2.82 -18.17 -8.65
CA LEU A 51 -4.19 -18.19 -9.12
C LEU A 51 -4.30 -18.95 -10.44
N ASP A 52 -5.48 -19.53 -10.69
CA ASP A 52 -5.78 -20.23 -11.94
C ASP A 52 -5.56 -19.32 -13.16
N GLN A 53 -5.11 -19.90 -14.28
CA GLN A 53 -4.69 -19.14 -15.45
C GLN A 53 -5.82 -18.27 -16.05
N SER A 54 -7.07 -18.72 -15.99
CA SER A 54 -8.25 -17.92 -16.38
C SER A 54 -8.40 -16.69 -15.48
N THR A 55 -8.38 -16.88 -14.17
CA THR A 55 -8.41 -15.80 -13.17
C THR A 55 -7.27 -14.80 -13.37
N CYS A 56 -6.08 -15.27 -13.71
CA CYS A 56 -4.94 -14.41 -14.02
C CYS A 56 -5.13 -13.57 -15.30
N LEU A 57 -5.79 -14.11 -16.32
CA LEU A 57 -6.18 -13.35 -17.50
C LEU A 57 -7.26 -12.31 -17.13
N ASP A 58 -8.28 -12.68 -16.36
CA ASP A 58 -9.33 -11.76 -15.90
C ASP A 58 -8.76 -10.58 -15.08
N ILE A 59 -7.79 -10.85 -14.20
CA ILE A 59 -7.07 -9.81 -13.43
C ILE A 59 -6.25 -8.91 -14.35
N SER A 60 -5.54 -9.48 -15.34
CA SER A 60 -4.76 -8.71 -16.32
C SER A 60 -5.67 -7.80 -17.15
N PHE A 61 -6.79 -8.33 -17.65
CA PHE A 61 -7.81 -7.56 -18.35
C PHE A 61 -8.43 -6.49 -17.45
N ALA A 62 -8.69 -6.76 -16.17
CA ALA A 62 -9.22 -5.75 -15.25
C ALA A 62 -8.24 -4.58 -15.08
N LYS A 63 -6.92 -4.85 -14.96
CA LYS A 63 -5.89 -3.81 -14.96
C LYS A 63 -5.90 -3.01 -16.27
N ASP A 64 -5.84 -3.67 -17.43
CA ASP A 64 -5.80 -2.96 -18.72
C ASP A 64 -7.06 -2.12 -18.97
N ASN A 65 -8.24 -2.66 -18.64
CA ASN A 65 -9.50 -1.92 -18.75
C ASN A 65 -9.62 -0.78 -17.72
N LEU A 66 -9.00 -0.88 -16.54
CA LEU A 66 -8.84 0.24 -15.62
C LEU A 66 -7.94 1.32 -16.25
N MET A 67 -6.83 0.95 -16.90
CA MET A 67 -5.95 1.92 -17.57
C MET A 67 -6.64 2.68 -18.72
N VAL A 68 -7.57 2.05 -19.45
CA VAL A 68 -8.32 2.70 -20.55
C VAL A 68 -9.75 3.13 -20.17
N ALA A 69 -10.08 3.11 -18.88
CA ALA A 69 -11.37 3.60 -18.40
C ALA A 69 -11.54 5.10 -18.73
N SER A 70 -12.78 5.54 -18.93
CA SER A 70 -13.10 6.95 -19.19
C SER A 70 -14.38 7.42 -18.49
N LYS A 71 -14.92 6.56 -17.60
CA LYS A 71 -16.15 6.82 -16.83
C LYS A 71 -15.99 6.26 -15.41
N PRO A 72 -16.49 6.96 -14.38
CA PRO A 72 -16.27 6.57 -12.99
C PRO A 72 -16.89 5.20 -12.66
N GLU A 73 -18.10 4.91 -13.14
CA GLU A 73 -18.75 3.61 -12.91
C GLU A 73 -18.00 2.44 -13.58
N THR A 74 -17.28 2.73 -14.66
CA THR A 74 -16.49 1.75 -15.42
C THR A 74 -15.16 1.51 -14.73
N ALA A 75 -14.44 2.58 -14.34
CA ALA A 75 -13.19 2.47 -13.59
C ALA A 75 -13.41 1.76 -12.24
N ARG A 76 -14.46 2.14 -11.49
CA ARG A 76 -14.81 1.51 -10.21
C ARG A 76 -15.06 0.01 -10.35
N LYS A 77 -15.81 -0.44 -11.36
CA LYS A 77 -16.04 -1.87 -11.62
C LYS A 77 -14.76 -2.66 -11.83
N TYR A 78 -13.77 -2.11 -12.54
CA TYR A 78 -12.49 -2.77 -12.74
C TYR A 78 -11.62 -2.75 -11.49
N ALA A 79 -11.65 -1.65 -10.72
CA ALA A 79 -11.04 -1.59 -9.40
C ALA A 79 -11.62 -2.65 -8.44
N ASP A 80 -12.95 -2.73 -8.28
CA ASP A 80 -13.62 -3.74 -7.45
C ASP A 80 -13.22 -5.18 -7.85
N THR A 81 -12.97 -5.40 -9.14
CA THR A 81 -12.51 -6.70 -9.67
C THR A 81 -11.08 -7.02 -9.21
N LEU A 82 -10.17 -6.04 -9.20
CA LEU A 82 -8.80 -6.20 -8.69
C LEU A 82 -8.79 -6.32 -7.15
N GLU A 83 -9.55 -5.46 -6.45
CA GLU A 83 -9.63 -5.42 -4.99
C GLU A 83 -10.16 -6.72 -4.38
N LYS A 84 -10.99 -7.47 -5.10
CA LYS A 84 -11.48 -8.80 -4.68
C LYS A 84 -10.36 -9.80 -4.36
N TYR A 85 -9.16 -9.63 -4.93
CA TYR A 85 -8.00 -10.48 -4.68
C TYR A 85 -7.10 -9.97 -3.55
N ALA A 86 -7.60 -9.05 -2.72
CA ALA A 86 -6.93 -8.47 -1.56
C ALA A 86 -5.52 -7.91 -1.88
N PRO A 87 -5.39 -6.97 -2.83
CA PRO A 87 -4.12 -6.28 -3.08
C PRO A 87 -3.62 -5.58 -1.81
N PRO A 88 -2.30 -5.55 -1.57
CA PRO A 88 -1.72 -4.82 -0.45
C PRO A 88 -1.97 -3.31 -0.61
N ASP A 89 -2.01 -2.57 0.50
CA ASP A 89 -2.49 -1.18 0.49
C ASP A 89 -1.79 -0.22 -0.49
N PRO A 90 -0.48 -0.31 -0.80
CA PRO A 90 0.14 0.50 -1.85
C PRO A 90 -0.44 0.24 -3.25
N VAL A 91 -0.82 -1.01 -3.54
CA VAL A 91 -1.43 -1.41 -4.82
C VAL A 91 -2.90 -0.99 -4.86
N LYS A 92 -3.59 -1.07 -3.73
CA LYS A 92 -4.96 -0.54 -3.59
C LYS A 92 -5.00 0.97 -3.80
N ALA A 93 -4.07 1.72 -3.21
CA ALA A 93 -3.94 3.17 -3.43
C ALA A 93 -3.68 3.51 -4.91
N ALA A 94 -2.83 2.74 -5.59
CA ALA A 94 -2.60 2.88 -7.03
C ALA A 94 -3.87 2.59 -7.86
N ILE A 95 -4.68 1.60 -7.47
CA ILE A 95 -5.97 1.29 -8.11
C ILE A 95 -6.96 2.46 -7.93
N GLU A 96 -7.12 2.97 -6.70
CA GLU A 96 -8.00 4.12 -6.40
C GLU A 96 -7.58 5.41 -7.10
N HIS A 97 -6.27 5.62 -7.27
CA HIS A 97 -5.75 6.72 -8.09
C HIS A 97 -6.29 6.63 -9.52
N PHE A 98 -6.21 5.46 -10.17
CA PHE A 98 -6.77 5.27 -11.52
C PHE A 98 -8.31 5.30 -11.58
N VAL A 99 -9.02 4.99 -10.49
CA VAL A 99 -10.47 5.27 -10.39
C VAL A 99 -10.73 6.78 -10.40
N THR A 100 -9.88 7.55 -9.73
CA THR A 100 -10.01 9.00 -9.55
C THR A 100 -9.61 9.78 -10.81
N THR A 101 -8.54 9.38 -11.48
CA THR A 101 -8.07 10.01 -12.73
C THR A 101 -8.87 9.60 -13.96
N LEU A 102 -9.76 8.59 -13.83
CA LEU A 102 -10.41 7.89 -14.93
C LEU A 102 -9.37 7.28 -15.89
N GLY A 103 -8.62 6.31 -15.38
CA GLY A 103 -7.59 5.58 -16.11
C GLY A 103 -6.25 6.32 -16.22
N ALA A 104 -5.41 5.81 -17.13
CA ALA A 104 -4.02 6.25 -17.31
C ALA A 104 -3.97 7.57 -18.09
N GLN A 105 -3.90 8.69 -17.36
CA GLN A 105 -3.89 10.03 -17.95
C GLN A 105 -2.46 10.45 -18.36
N PRO A 106 -2.22 10.98 -19.57
CA PRO A 106 -0.87 11.32 -20.04
C PRO A 106 -0.22 12.48 -19.26
N THR A 107 -0.99 13.22 -18.47
CA THR A 107 -0.53 14.31 -17.59
C THR A 107 -0.39 13.91 -16.13
N ASP A 108 -0.67 12.65 -15.78
CA ASP A 108 -0.56 12.14 -14.42
C ASP A 108 0.91 11.83 -14.08
N PRO A 109 1.53 12.52 -13.10
CA PRO A 109 2.93 12.29 -12.73
C PRO A 109 3.15 10.91 -12.11
N ASP A 110 2.13 10.31 -11.49
CA ASP A 110 2.23 9.06 -10.75
C ASP A 110 1.86 7.82 -11.60
N LEU A 111 1.44 8.02 -12.86
CA LEU A 111 0.98 6.98 -13.78
C LEU A 111 1.91 5.77 -13.82
N ASN A 112 3.20 5.99 -14.08
CA ASN A 112 4.14 4.87 -14.23
C ASN A 112 4.32 4.12 -12.91
N SER A 113 4.53 4.84 -11.80
CA SER A 113 4.70 4.27 -10.46
C SER A 113 3.49 3.45 -10.03
N ASN A 114 2.28 3.99 -10.22
CA ASN A 114 1.03 3.31 -9.89
C ASN A 114 0.78 2.10 -10.80
N ARG A 115 1.05 2.22 -12.10
CA ARG A 115 0.96 1.10 -13.05
C ARG A 115 1.95 -0.01 -12.70
N ASP A 116 3.18 0.33 -12.34
CA ASP A 116 4.24 -0.62 -11.96
C ASP A 116 3.92 -1.34 -10.66
N LEU A 117 3.33 -0.67 -9.66
CA LEU A 117 2.83 -1.32 -8.44
C LEU A 117 1.78 -2.40 -8.75
N ILE A 118 0.79 -2.09 -9.58
CA ILE A 118 -0.27 -3.05 -9.96
C ILE A 118 0.31 -4.17 -10.81
N THR A 119 1.11 -3.87 -11.84
CA THR A 119 1.77 -4.88 -12.70
C THR A 119 2.68 -5.80 -11.87
N GLY A 120 3.44 -5.27 -10.91
CA GLY A 120 4.32 -6.03 -10.03
C GLY A 120 3.56 -7.00 -9.13
N TRP A 121 2.46 -6.54 -8.52
CA TRP A 121 1.58 -7.39 -7.72
C TRP A 121 0.90 -8.48 -8.54
N ILE A 122 0.37 -8.17 -9.73
CA ILE A 122 -0.24 -9.20 -10.59
C ILE A 122 0.81 -10.26 -10.95
N LYS A 123 2.05 -9.88 -11.29
CA LYS A 123 3.14 -10.85 -11.56
C LYS A 123 3.49 -11.74 -10.37
N GLN A 124 3.24 -11.32 -9.13
CA GLN A 124 3.45 -12.16 -7.94
C GLN A 124 2.36 -13.23 -7.79
N ILE A 125 1.08 -12.87 -7.96
CA ILE A 125 -0.06 -13.80 -7.83
C ILE A 125 -0.33 -14.61 -9.11
N CYS A 126 0.17 -14.13 -10.25
CA CYS A 126 -0.05 -14.64 -11.59
C CYS A 126 1.27 -14.63 -12.40
N PRO A 127 2.24 -15.50 -12.08
CA PRO A 127 3.56 -15.50 -12.71
C PRO A 127 3.56 -15.93 -14.19
N ASN A 128 2.49 -16.56 -14.67
CA ASN A 128 2.38 -17.12 -16.03
C ASN A 128 1.67 -16.18 -17.03
N VAL A 129 1.31 -14.96 -16.63
CA VAL A 129 0.78 -13.92 -17.53
C VAL A 129 1.74 -12.73 -17.57
N ASN A 130 1.73 -11.97 -18.66
CA ASN A 130 2.45 -10.69 -18.74
C ASN A 130 1.42 -9.54 -18.74
N PRO A 131 1.05 -9.02 -17.55
CA PRO A 131 0.03 -7.99 -17.39
C PRO A 131 0.55 -6.59 -17.73
#